data_AF-A0A926B1Y5-F1
#
_entry.id   AF-A0A926B1Y5-F1
#
_cell.length_a   1.000
_cell.length_b   1.000
_cell.length_c   1.000
_cell.angle_alpha   90.00
_cell.angle_beta   90.00
_cell.angle_gamma   90.00
#
_symmetry.space_group_name_H-M   'P 1'
#
loop_
_entity.id
_entity.type
_entity.pdbx_description
1 polymer ?
#
loop_
_entity_poly.entity_id
_entity_poly.type
_entity_poly.pdbx_seq_one_letter_code
_entity_poly.pdbx_strand_id
1 'polypeptide(L)'
;MAKQVVFDEAARRSLERGIDALANAVRVTLGPKGRNVVLEKKFGAPQIINDGVTIAKEIELENRLENTGAQLVKEVASKTNDVAGDGTTTACVLAQSLVKEGLKNVAAGSNPMTLKRGIEKAVKHIVSELEKVAKPVEGSQAIAQVAAVSAGNDEEIGNMIADAMAKVTTDGVITVEESKSLATELDVVEGMQVDRGYISPYFVTDQERMVVEYENVRLLITDKKINVIQELVPVLEKVAR
;
A
#
# COMPACT_ATOMS: atom_id res chain seq x y z
N MET A 1 -6.04 -20.34 -25.86
CA MET A 1 -6.95 -21.15 -25.01
C MET A 1 -8.39 -20.73 -25.25
N ALA A 2 -9.33 -21.68 -25.22
CA ALA A 2 -10.76 -21.37 -25.24
C ALA A 2 -11.19 -20.66 -23.95
N LYS A 3 -12.19 -19.78 -24.03
CA LYS A 3 -12.73 -19.03 -22.88
C LYS A 3 -13.85 -19.82 -22.20
N GLN A 4 -13.87 -19.82 -20.87
CA GLN A 4 -15.00 -20.31 -20.08
C GLN A 4 -15.93 -19.15 -19.74
N VAL A 5 -17.23 -19.35 -19.92
CA VAL A 5 -18.25 -18.34 -19.60
C VAL A 5 -19.22 -18.94 -18.59
N VAL A 6 -19.42 -18.25 -17.47
CA VAL A 6 -20.29 -18.67 -16.36
C VAL A 6 -21.22 -17.52 -16.00
N PHE A 7 -22.47 -17.82 -15.66
CA PHE A 7 -23.53 -16.84 -15.43
C PHE A 7 -24.17 -16.98 -14.04
N ASP A 8 -25.04 -16.02 -13.73
CA ASP A 8 -25.97 -16.02 -12.60
C ASP A 8 -25.34 -16.30 -11.23
N GLU A 9 -25.94 -17.18 -10.44
CA GLU A 9 -25.51 -17.48 -9.07
C GLU A 9 -24.17 -18.24 -9.06
N ALA A 10 -23.91 -19.12 -10.01
CA ALA A 10 -22.67 -19.88 -10.09
C ALA A 10 -21.43 -18.97 -10.25
N ALA A 11 -21.56 -17.92 -11.07
CA ALA A 11 -20.53 -16.90 -11.21
C ALA A 11 -20.34 -16.11 -9.90
N ARG A 12 -21.45 -15.62 -9.31
CA ARG A 12 -21.43 -14.83 -8.08
C ARG A 12 -20.82 -15.58 -6.89
N ARG A 13 -21.20 -16.84 -6.69
CA ARG A 13 -20.67 -17.70 -5.61
C ARG A 13 -19.18 -17.99 -5.78
N SER A 14 -18.71 -18.14 -7.01
CA SER A 14 -17.28 -18.35 -7.26
C SER A 14 -16.47 -17.09 -6.96
N LEU A 15 -16.97 -15.92 -7.36
CA LEU A 15 -16.36 -14.64 -6.99
C LEU A 15 -16.37 -14.44 -5.47
N GLU A 16 -17.49 -14.69 -4.79
CA GLU A 16 -17.64 -14.59 -3.34
C GLU A 16 -16.60 -15.45 -2.59
N ARG A 17 -16.41 -16.71 -3.00
CA ARG A 17 -15.39 -17.59 -2.39
C ARG A 17 -13.97 -17.04 -2.53
N GLY A 18 -13.65 -16.47 -3.70
CA GLY A 18 -12.35 -15.83 -3.92
C GLY A 18 -12.11 -14.60 -3.06
N ILE A 19 -13.13 -13.76 -2.96
CA ILE A 19 -13.16 -12.56 -2.11
C ILE A 19 -12.98 -12.97 -0.65
N ASP A 20 -13.72 -13.99 -0.20
CA ASP A 20 -13.63 -14.52 1.15
C ASP A 20 -12.25 -15.12 1.45
N ALA A 21 -11.65 -15.86 0.51
CA ALA A 21 -10.32 -16.43 0.70
C ALA A 21 -9.27 -15.35 0.99
N LEU A 22 -9.25 -14.28 0.17
CA LEU A 22 -8.30 -13.18 0.37
C LEU A 22 -8.62 -12.38 1.64
N ALA A 23 -9.87 -11.97 1.82
CA ALA A 23 -10.25 -11.15 2.96
C ALA A 23 -10.08 -11.89 4.30
N ASN A 24 -10.33 -13.21 4.34
CA ASN A 24 -10.14 -14.00 5.55
C ASN A 24 -8.65 -14.19 5.90
N ALA A 25 -7.76 -14.23 4.92
CA ALA A 25 -6.33 -14.27 5.16
C ALA A 25 -5.79 -12.92 5.66
N VAL A 26 -6.31 -11.80 5.15
CA VAL A 26 -5.86 -10.45 5.53
C VAL A 26 -6.46 -10.01 6.87
N ARG A 27 -7.73 -10.31 7.14
CA ARG A 27 -8.44 -9.80 8.34
C ARG A 27 -7.84 -10.24 9.68
N VAL A 28 -7.05 -11.32 9.71
CA VAL A 28 -6.42 -11.80 10.95
C VAL A 28 -5.37 -10.84 11.46
N THR A 29 -4.87 -9.93 10.62
CA THR A 29 -3.88 -8.91 10.99
C THR A 29 -4.51 -7.63 11.52
N LEU A 30 -5.84 -7.51 11.51
CA LEU A 30 -6.52 -6.27 11.87
C LEU A 30 -6.40 -5.94 13.37
N GLY A 31 -5.91 -4.73 13.66
CA GLY A 31 -5.95 -4.13 14.98
C GLY A 31 -4.85 -4.61 15.95
N PRO A 32 -4.89 -4.15 17.22
CA PRO A 32 -3.80 -4.36 18.19
C PRO A 32 -3.60 -5.83 18.61
N LYS A 33 -4.59 -6.68 18.36
CA LYS A 33 -4.53 -8.13 18.61
C LYS A 33 -4.43 -8.92 17.30
N GLY A 34 -4.03 -8.24 16.22
CA GLY A 34 -3.73 -8.86 14.95
C GLY A 34 -2.66 -9.94 15.11
N ARG A 35 -2.77 -10.97 14.29
CA ARG A 35 -1.79 -12.06 14.22
C ARG A 35 -0.94 -11.89 12.98
N ASN A 36 0.28 -12.39 13.05
CA ASN A 36 1.14 -12.45 11.88
C ASN A 36 0.70 -13.57 10.94
N VAL A 37 0.87 -13.32 9.65
CA VAL A 37 0.74 -14.30 8.58
C VAL A 37 2.14 -14.69 8.12
N VAL A 38 2.32 -15.99 7.86
CA VAL A 38 3.58 -16.53 7.36
C VAL A 38 3.44 -16.75 5.86
N LEU A 39 4.29 -16.07 5.09
CA LEU A 39 4.33 -16.16 3.63
C LEU A 39 5.57 -16.98 3.23
N GLU A 40 5.34 -18.01 2.43
CA GLU A 40 6.43 -18.81 1.87
C GLU A 40 7.19 -18.00 0.81
N LYS A 41 8.52 -18.00 0.90
CA LYS A 41 9.39 -17.49 -0.16
C LYS A 41 9.99 -18.66 -0.93
N LYS A 42 10.11 -18.52 -2.25
CA LYS A 42 10.71 -19.55 -3.13
C LYS A 42 12.14 -19.94 -2.71
N PHE A 43 12.86 -19.01 -2.07
CA PHE A 43 14.20 -19.22 -1.56
C PHE A 43 14.33 -18.53 -0.19
N GLY A 44 15.11 -19.12 0.71
CA GLY A 44 15.40 -18.56 2.03
C GLY A 44 14.33 -18.85 3.08
N ALA A 45 14.32 -18.03 4.13
CA ALA A 45 13.37 -18.16 5.23
C ALA A 45 11.98 -17.60 4.83
N PRO A 46 10.89 -18.12 5.41
CA PRO A 46 9.56 -17.56 5.21
C PRO A 46 9.49 -16.15 5.81
N GLN A 47 8.63 -15.32 5.25
CA GLN A 47 8.39 -13.97 5.73
C GLN A 47 7.23 -13.96 6.72
N ILE A 48 7.44 -13.36 7.90
CA ILE A 48 6.42 -13.17 8.92
C ILE A 48 5.97 -11.72 8.85
N ILE A 49 4.70 -11.48 8.53
CA ILE A 49 4.20 -10.12 8.26
C ILE A 49 2.78 -9.93 8.78
N ASN A 50 2.44 -8.70 9.14
CA ASN A 50 1.11 -8.27 9.56
C ASN A 50 0.50 -7.21 8.62
N ASP A 51 1.22 -6.81 7.57
CA ASP A 51 0.73 -5.87 6.57
C ASP A 51 -0.24 -6.53 5.58
N GLY A 52 -1.44 -5.94 5.48
CA GLY A 52 -2.53 -6.44 4.65
C GLY A 52 -2.27 -6.36 3.15
N VAL A 53 -1.53 -5.36 2.64
CA VAL A 53 -1.29 -5.25 1.19
C VAL A 53 -0.26 -6.28 0.72
N THR A 54 0.79 -6.53 1.50
CA THR A 54 1.79 -7.56 1.18
C THR A 54 1.15 -8.96 1.21
N ILE A 55 0.33 -9.25 2.21
CA ILE A 55 -0.42 -10.52 2.27
C ILE A 55 -1.37 -10.66 1.07
N ALA A 56 -2.13 -9.61 0.73
CA ALA A 56 -3.04 -9.63 -0.40
C ALA A 56 -2.30 -9.83 -1.74
N LYS A 57 -1.06 -9.33 -1.87
CA LYS A 57 -0.25 -9.47 -3.08
C LYS A 57 0.13 -10.92 -3.37
N GLU A 58 0.44 -11.71 -2.34
CA GLU A 58 0.84 -13.11 -2.45
C GLU A 58 -0.32 -14.09 -2.67
N ILE A 59 -1.57 -13.64 -2.51
CA ILE A 59 -2.73 -14.52 -2.67
C ILE A 59 -3.09 -14.69 -4.14
N GLU A 60 -2.88 -15.90 -4.65
CA GLU A 60 -3.32 -16.36 -5.97
C GLU A 60 -4.03 -17.71 -5.82
N LEU A 61 -5.24 -17.82 -6.37
CA LEU A 61 -6.04 -19.04 -6.27
C LEU A 61 -5.95 -19.87 -7.56
N GLU A 62 -5.87 -21.20 -7.42
CA GLU A 62 -5.82 -22.11 -8.58
C GLU A 62 -7.08 -22.01 -9.45
N ASN A 63 -8.25 -21.90 -8.82
CA ASN A 63 -9.51 -21.73 -9.55
C ASN A 63 -9.59 -20.33 -10.13
N ARG A 64 -9.61 -20.22 -11.47
CA ARG A 64 -9.61 -18.92 -12.18
C ARG A 64 -10.80 -18.02 -11.86
N LEU A 65 -11.98 -18.58 -11.59
CA LEU A 65 -13.17 -17.78 -11.25
C LEU A 65 -13.05 -17.21 -9.84
N GLU A 66 -12.55 -18.01 -8.90
CA GLU A 66 -12.30 -17.57 -7.53
C GLU A 66 -11.13 -16.59 -7.49
N ASN A 67 -10.05 -16.86 -8.23
CA ASN A 67 -8.92 -15.95 -8.35
C ASN A 67 -9.35 -14.58 -8.88
N THR A 68 -10.30 -14.53 -9.81
CA THR A 68 -10.86 -13.25 -10.29
C THR A 68 -11.48 -12.45 -9.12
N GLY A 69 -12.21 -13.11 -8.22
CA GLY A 69 -12.73 -12.48 -7.01
C GLY A 69 -11.63 -11.99 -6.07
N ALA A 70 -10.59 -12.79 -5.87
CA ALA A 70 -9.41 -12.39 -5.07
C ALA A 70 -8.71 -11.16 -5.67
N GLN A 71 -8.46 -11.14 -6.99
CA GLN A 71 -7.81 -10.01 -7.66
C GLN A 71 -8.62 -8.71 -7.53
N LEU A 72 -9.96 -8.76 -7.51
CA LEU A 72 -10.79 -7.56 -7.29
C LEU A 72 -10.57 -6.95 -5.89
N VAL A 73 -10.38 -7.76 -4.84
CA VAL A 73 -10.13 -7.24 -3.49
C VAL A 73 -8.68 -6.82 -3.33
N LYS A 74 -7.75 -7.50 -3.99
CA LYS A 74 -6.35 -7.07 -4.08
C LYS A 74 -6.24 -5.67 -4.67
N GLU A 75 -7.04 -5.33 -5.68
CA GLU A 75 -7.11 -3.98 -6.24
C GLU A 75 -7.59 -2.95 -5.21
N VAL A 76 -8.60 -3.29 -4.39
CA VAL A 76 -9.05 -2.44 -3.28
C VAL A 76 -7.94 -2.18 -2.27
N ALA A 77 -7.19 -3.21 -1.89
CA ALA A 77 -6.05 -3.09 -0.97
C ALA A 77 -4.95 -2.20 -1.55
N SER A 78 -4.53 -2.49 -2.79
CA SER A 78 -3.47 -1.74 -3.47
C SER A 78 -3.84 -0.27 -3.63
N LYS A 79 -5.07 0.03 -4.07
CA LYS A 79 -5.48 1.41 -4.30
C LYS A 79 -5.59 2.21 -3.00
N THR A 80 -5.98 1.55 -1.91
CA THR A 80 -6.00 2.17 -0.58
C THR A 80 -4.58 2.52 -0.13
N ASN A 81 -3.64 1.60 -0.31
CA ASN A 81 -2.23 1.82 0.00
C ASN A 81 -1.65 2.99 -0.79
N ASP A 82 -1.91 3.07 -2.09
CA ASP A 82 -1.36 4.12 -2.96
C ASP A 82 -1.86 5.53 -2.60
N VAL A 83 -3.08 5.64 -2.04
CA VAL A 83 -3.71 6.92 -1.72
C VAL A 83 -3.45 7.36 -0.29
N ALA A 84 -3.46 6.41 0.66
CA ALA A 84 -3.44 6.72 2.09
C ALA A 84 -2.22 6.16 2.83
N GLY A 85 -1.50 5.18 2.28
CA GLY A 85 -0.37 4.52 2.94
C GLY A 85 -0.73 3.59 4.11
N ASP A 86 -1.99 3.54 4.52
CA ASP A 86 -2.52 2.69 5.60
C ASP A 86 -4.00 2.34 5.32
N GLY A 87 -4.58 1.42 6.11
CA GLY A 87 -6.00 1.06 6.06
C GLY A 87 -6.34 -0.06 5.09
N THR A 88 -5.33 -0.74 4.53
CA THR A 88 -5.47 -1.81 3.53
C THR A 88 -6.33 -2.97 4.05
N THR A 89 -6.06 -3.45 5.27
CA THR A 89 -6.86 -4.50 5.94
C THR A 89 -8.30 -4.06 6.18
N THR A 90 -8.51 -2.81 6.61
CA THR A 90 -9.86 -2.24 6.83
C THR A 90 -10.64 -2.19 5.51
N ALA A 91 -10.01 -1.76 4.42
CA ALA A 91 -10.63 -1.71 3.11
C ALA A 91 -11.04 -3.11 2.60
N CYS A 92 -10.19 -4.13 2.79
CA CYS A 92 -10.51 -5.52 2.45
C CYS A 92 -11.74 -6.04 3.21
N VAL A 93 -11.80 -5.80 4.52
CA VAL A 93 -12.91 -6.26 5.38
C VAL A 93 -14.22 -5.56 5.03
N LEU A 94 -14.17 -4.26 4.73
CA LEU A 94 -15.34 -3.50 4.27
C LEU A 94 -15.82 -4.00 2.90
N ALA A 95 -14.90 -4.25 1.96
CA ALA A 95 -15.21 -4.80 0.65
C ALA A 95 -15.88 -6.17 0.75
N GLN A 96 -15.33 -7.08 1.55
CA GLN A 96 -15.93 -8.39 1.82
C GLN A 96 -17.37 -8.25 2.34
N SER A 97 -17.58 -7.38 3.33
CA SER A 97 -18.90 -7.17 3.94
C SER A 97 -19.93 -6.61 2.95
N LEU A 98 -19.54 -5.61 2.16
CA LEU A 98 -20.40 -5.00 1.15
C LEU A 98 -20.77 -5.98 0.04
N VAL A 99 -19.80 -6.78 -0.43
CA VAL A 99 -20.05 -7.78 -1.46
C VAL A 99 -20.98 -8.86 -0.93
N LYS A 100 -20.74 -9.39 0.26
CA LYS A 100 -21.54 -10.46 0.85
C LYS A 100 -23.02 -10.06 1.02
N GLU A 101 -23.26 -8.91 1.65
CA GLU A 101 -24.63 -8.41 1.82
C GLU A 101 -25.26 -7.97 0.49
N GLY A 102 -24.46 -7.39 -0.42
CA GLY A 102 -24.92 -7.05 -1.77
C GLY A 102 -25.39 -8.29 -2.55
N LEU A 103 -24.59 -9.34 -2.58
CA LEU A 103 -24.91 -10.59 -3.28
C LEU A 103 -26.15 -11.27 -2.69
N LYS A 104 -26.31 -11.25 -1.36
CA LYS A 104 -27.51 -11.75 -0.68
C LYS A 104 -28.77 -11.01 -1.13
N ASN A 105 -28.73 -9.68 -1.22
CA ASN A 105 -29.87 -8.89 -1.69
C ASN A 105 -30.18 -9.11 -3.17
N VAL A 106 -29.16 -9.28 -4.02
CA VAL A 106 -29.36 -9.63 -5.44
C VAL A 106 -29.94 -11.03 -5.59
N ALA A 107 -29.51 -12.00 -4.78
CA ALA A 107 -30.10 -13.34 -4.75
C ALA A 107 -31.59 -13.30 -4.32
N ALA A 108 -31.97 -12.35 -3.45
CA ALA A 108 -33.35 -12.08 -3.07
C ALA A 108 -34.18 -11.33 -4.15
N GLY A 109 -33.61 -11.08 -5.34
CA GLY A 109 -34.30 -10.45 -6.47
C GLY A 109 -34.18 -8.92 -6.55
N SER A 110 -33.37 -8.31 -5.69
CA SER A 110 -33.13 -6.86 -5.74
C SER A 110 -32.33 -6.45 -6.98
N ASN A 111 -32.63 -5.28 -7.55
CA ASN A 111 -31.90 -4.75 -8.69
C ASN A 111 -30.47 -4.30 -8.29
N PRO A 112 -29.40 -4.90 -8.86
CA PRO A 112 -28.01 -4.57 -8.51
C PRO A 112 -27.64 -3.09 -8.73
N MET A 113 -28.20 -2.46 -9.77
CA MET A 113 -27.91 -1.06 -10.10
C MET A 113 -28.50 -0.11 -9.06
N THR A 114 -29.66 -0.47 -8.49
CA THR A 114 -30.30 0.33 -7.45
C THR A 114 -29.55 0.18 -6.12
N LEU A 115 -29.13 -1.04 -5.78
CA LEU A 115 -28.27 -1.30 -4.62
C LEU A 115 -26.96 -0.49 -4.69
N LYS A 116 -26.27 -0.55 -5.85
CA LYS A 116 -25.05 0.23 -6.08
C LYS A 116 -25.28 1.73 -5.84
N ARG A 117 -26.32 2.31 -6.44
CA ARG A 117 -26.68 3.73 -6.24
C ARG A 117 -26.97 4.06 -4.77
N GLY A 118 -27.60 3.14 -4.04
CA GLY A 118 -27.84 3.28 -2.60
C GLY A 118 -26.55 3.32 -1.80
N ILE A 119 -25.63 2.39 -2.07
CA ILE A 119 -24.30 2.32 -1.44
C ILE A 119 -23.52 3.60 -1.72
N GLU A 120 -23.47 4.06 -2.98
CA GLU A 120 -22.78 5.30 -3.35
C GLU A 120 -23.31 6.53 -2.61
N LYS A 121 -24.64 6.63 -2.45
CA LYS A 121 -25.25 7.73 -1.68
C LYS A 121 -24.90 7.66 -0.19
N ALA A 122 -24.94 6.46 0.39
CA ALA A 122 -24.58 6.25 1.78
C ALA A 122 -23.11 6.60 2.04
N VAL A 123 -22.19 6.12 1.18
CA VAL A 123 -20.75 6.42 1.27
C VAL A 123 -20.51 7.93 1.19
N LYS A 124 -21.13 8.64 0.24
CA LYS A 124 -20.99 10.11 0.12
C LYS A 124 -21.44 10.83 1.39
N HIS A 125 -22.55 10.40 1.98
CA HIS A 125 -23.04 11.01 3.22
C HIS A 125 -22.10 10.72 4.39
N ILE A 126 -21.65 9.47 4.53
CA ILE A 126 -20.70 9.07 5.60
C ILE A 126 -19.40 9.87 5.49
N VAL A 127 -18.82 10.00 4.29
CA VAL A 127 -17.59 10.79 4.09
C VAL A 127 -17.80 12.24 4.52
N SER A 128 -18.92 12.86 4.15
CA SER A 128 -19.24 14.22 4.58
C SER A 128 -19.39 14.36 6.10
N GLU A 129 -19.96 13.36 6.78
CA GLU A 129 -20.03 13.37 8.25
C GLU A 129 -18.65 13.12 8.90
N LEU A 130 -17.80 12.29 8.30
CA LEU A 130 -16.43 12.07 8.76
C LEU A 130 -15.61 13.37 8.70
N GLU A 131 -15.75 14.16 7.63
CA GLU A 131 -15.10 15.47 7.50
C GLU A 131 -15.55 16.46 8.60
N LYS A 132 -16.81 16.39 9.03
CA LYS A 132 -17.33 17.27 10.09
C LYS A 132 -16.82 16.92 11.49
N VAL A 133 -16.56 15.64 11.74
CA VAL A 133 -16.03 15.17 13.04
C VAL A 133 -14.51 15.14 13.08
N ALA A 134 -13.85 15.28 11.93
CA ALA A 134 -12.40 15.33 11.83
C ALA A 134 -11.84 16.52 12.63
N LYS A 135 -10.79 16.25 13.40
CA LYS A 135 -10.07 17.25 14.18
C LYS A 135 -8.65 17.38 13.62
N PRO A 136 -8.13 18.60 13.40
CA PRO A 136 -6.74 18.79 13.04
C PRO A 136 -5.79 18.14 14.04
N VAL A 137 -4.71 17.55 13.53
CA VAL A 137 -3.63 17.01 14.35
C VAL A 137 -2.73 18.18 14.75
N GLU A 138 -2.75 18.54 16.04
CA GLU A 138 -1.97 19.66 16.57
C GLU A 138 -0.98 19.17 17.62
N GLY A 139 0.29 19.56 17.46
CA GLY A 139 1.36 19.25 18.40
C GLY A 139 2.03 17.90 18.19
N SER A 140 3.26 17.80 18.69
CA SER A 140 4.11 16.60 18.57
C SER A 140 3.46 15.36 19.23
N GLN A 141 2.73 15.53 20.33
CA GLN A 141 2.05 14.42 21.00
C GLN A 141 0.98 13.74 20.13
N ALA A 142 0.20 14.53 19.39
CA ALA A 142 -0.83 13.97 18.51
C ALA A 142 -0.21 13.23 17.32
N ILE A 143 0.90 13.74 16.78
CA ILE A 143 1.69 13.06 15.74
C ILE A 143 2.25 11.73 16.27
N ALA A 144 2.85 11.73 17.46
CA ALA A 144 3.39 10.53 18.08
C ALA A 144 2.32 9.45 18.28
N GLN A 145 1.11 9.84 18.70
CA GLN A 145 -0.03 8.93 18.86
C GLN A 145 -0.45 8.27 17.54
N VAL A 146 -0.57 9.06 16.47
CA VAL A 146 -0.93 8.52 15.14
C VAL A 146 0.14 7.55 14.65
N ALA A 147 1.41 7.97 14.73
CA ALA A 147 2.56 7.16 14.33
C ALA A 147 2.64 5.84 15.13
N ALA A 148 2.47 5.89 16.45
CA ALA A 148 2.49 4.71 17.31
C ALA A 148 1.38 3.72 16.95
N VAL A 149 0.15 4.21 16.74
CA VAL A 149 -0.98 3.35 16.37
C VAL A 149 -0.74 2.66 15.02
N SER A 150 -0.29 3.40 14.01
CA SER A 150 0.03 2.83 12.69
C SER A 150 1.23 1.88 12.74
N ALA A 151 2.18 2.08 13.67
CA ALA A 151 3.31 1.18 13.91
C ALA A 151 2.96 -0.05 14.79
N GLY A 152 1.67 -0.33 15.05
CA GLY A 152 1.26 -1.49 15.83
C GLY A 152 1.21 -1.26 17.35
N ASN A 153 1.03 -0.01 17.78
CA ASN A 153 1.18 0.48 19.16
C ASN A 153 2.62 0.47 19.68
N ASP A 154 3.56 0.81 18.81
CA ASP A 154 4.94 1.03 19.17
C ASP A 154 5.17 2.50 19.54
N GLU A 155 5.25 2.77 20.85
CA GLU A 155 5.48 4.13 21.36
C GLU A 155 6.88 4.66 21.03
N GLU A 156 7.89 3.79 20.90
CA GLU A 156 9.25 4.19 20.58
C GLU A 156 9.33 4.73 19.15
N ILE A 157 8.76 3.99 18.20
CA ILE A 157 8.64 4.44 16.80
C ILE A 157 7.77 5.69 16.70
N GLY A 158 6.66 5.75 17.43
CA GLY A 158 5.78 6.93 17.44
C GLY A 158 6.50 8.21 17.88
N ASN A 159 7.26 8.12 18.98
CA ASN A 159 8.05 9.24 19.48
C ASN A 159 9.19 9.63 18.52
N MET A 160 9.86 8.63 17.93
CA MET A 160 10.94 8.89 16.96
C MET A 160 10.45 9.64 15.71
N ILE A 161 9.28 9.27 15.18
CA ILE A 161 8.66 9.97 14.05
C ILE A 161 8.27 11.40 14.44
N ALA A 162 7.71 11.60 15.64
CA ALA A 162 7.35 12.93 16.12
C ALA A 162 8.58 13.84 16.32
N ASP A 163 9.69 13.30 16.83
CA ASP A 163 10.97 14.00 16.96
C ASP A 163 11.57 14.33 15.60
N ALA A 164 11.48 13.41 14.63
CA ALA A 164 11.90 13.68 13.25
C ALA A 164 11.09 14.83 12.65
N MET A 165 9.76 14.77 12.70
CA MET A 165 8.89 15.84 12.17
C MET A 165 9.12 17.18 12.86
N ALA A 166 9.46 17.20 14.15
CA ALA A 166 9.80 18.43 14.86
C ALA A 166 11.11 19.06 14.36
N LYS A 167 12.08 18.25 13.95
CA LYS A 167 13.39 18.71 13.44
C LYS A 167 13.35 19.14 11.97
N VAL A 168 12.65 18.40 11.10
CA VAL A 168 12.63 18.65 9.65
C VAL A 168 11.47 19.56 9.21
N THR A 169 10.60 19.98 10.15
CA THR A 169 9.30 20.65 9.93
C THR A 169 8.29 19.77 9.18
N THR A 170 7.01 20.16 9.14
CA THR A 170 5.91 19.31 8.62
C THR A 170 6.06 18.93 7.14
N ASP A 171 6.74 19.78 6.36
CA ASP A 171 7.02 19.56 4.94
C ASP A 171 8.42 18.95 4.70
N GLY A 172 9.08 18.54 5.78
CA GLY A 172 10.39 17.93 5.76
C GLY A 172 10.39 16.51 5.18
N VAL A 173 11.55 16.10 4.66
CA VAL A 173 11.74 14.75 4.10
C VAL A 173 12.24 13.83 5.20
N ILE A 174 11.55 12.70 5.39
CA ILE A 174 11.97 11.63 6.30
C ILE A 174 12.26 10.39 5.46
N THR A 175 13.46 9.85 5.58
CA THR A 175 13.88 8.59 4.96
C THR A 175 14.13 7.54 6.02
N VAL A 176 13.88 6.27 5.67
CA VAL A 176 14.16 5.12 6.54
C VAL A 176 15.20 4.26 5.84
N GLU A 177 16.29 3.98 6.54
CA GLU A 177 17.41 3.17 6.06
C GLU A 177 17.65 1.98 6.99
N GLU A 178 18.24 0.90 6.46
CA GLU A 178 18.60 -0.26 7.26
C GLU A 178 19.83 0.06 8.12
N SER A 179 19.65 0.06 9.44
CA SER A 179 20.75 0.27 10.39
C SER A 179 21.73 -0.90 10.37
N LYS A 180 23.03 -0.58 10.46
CA LYS A 180 24.09 -1.59 10.68
C LYS A 180 24.23 -1.98 12.15
N SER A 181 23.57 -1.24 13.05
CA SER A 181 23.57 -1.48 14.49
C SER A 181 22.25 -2.14 14.92
N LEU A 182 22.17 -2.57 16.19
CA LEU A 182 20.92 -3.08 16.77
C LEU A 182 19.96 -1.95 17.19
N ALA A 183 20.43 -0.71 17.21
CA ALA A 183 19.64 0.44 17.63
C ALA A 183 19.07 1.16 16.40
N THR A 184 17.86 1.70 16.58
CA THR A 184 17.27 2.65 15.64
C THR A 184 17.77 4.05 15.99
N GLU A 185 18.37 4.73 15.02
CA GLU A 185 18.99 6.04 15.20
C GLU A 185 18.23 7.08 14.35
N LEU A 186 18.16 8.31 14.85
CA LEU A 186 17.56 9.45 14.15
C LEU A 186 18.63 10.50 13.85
N ASP A 187 19.05 10.54 12.61
CA ASP A 187 20.00 11.53 12.11
C ASP A 187 19.31 12.55 11.20
N VAL A 188 19.65 13.83 11.40
CA VAL A 188 19.23 14.90 10.50
C VAL A 188 20.41 15.21 9.59
N VAL A 189 20.24 14.88 8.32
CA VAL A 189 21.23 15.17 7.28
C VAL A 189 20.77 16.35 6.43
N GLU A 190 21.73 17.16 5.98
CA GLU A 190 21.45 18.15 4.94
C GLU A 190 21.23 17.42 3.61
N GLY A 191 20.03 17.53 3.07
CA GLY A 191 19.63 16.88 1.82
C GLY A 191 18.63 17.73 1.05
N MET A 192 18.31 17.29 -0.15
CA MET A 192 17.32 17.95 -1.00
C MET A 192 16.48 16.90 -1.73
N GLN A 193 15.16 17.07 -1.69
CA GLN A 193 14.22 16.34 -2.54
C GLN A 193 13.72 17.26 -3.64
N VAL A 194 13.60 16.71 -4.85
CA VAL A 194 13.02 17.39 -6.01
C VAL A 194 11.81 16.57 -6.46
N ASP A 195 10.71 17.23 -6.80
CA ASP A 195 9.50 16.57 -7.31
C ASP A 195 9.68 16.09 -8.77
N ARG A 196 10.60 15.12 -8.95
CA ARG A 196 10.95 14.46 -10.20
C ARG A 196 11.34 13.01 -9.93
N GLY A 197 10.65 12.07 -10.58
CA GLY A 197 10.98 10.64 -10.56
C GLY A 197 11.97 10.22 -11.66
N TYR A 198 12.24 8.92 -11.73
CA TYR A 198 13.02 8.31 -12.80
C TYR A 198 12.30 8.38 -14.15
N ILE A 199 13.08 8.54 -15.24
CA ILE A 199 12.53 8.65 -16.61
C ILE A 199 12.02 7.30 -17.13
N SER A 200 12.60 6.20 -16.65
CA SER A 200 12.31 4.84 -17.09
C SER A 200 12.16 3.90 -15.90
N PRO A 201 11.12 3.05 -15.85
CA PRO A 201 10.96 2.03 -14.80
C PRO A 201 12.14 1.03 -14.74
N TYR A 202 12.93 0.92 -15.81
CA TYR A 202 14.11 0.06 -15.82
C TYR A 202 15.25 0.55 -14.93
N PHE A 203 15.17 1.77 -14.37
CA PHE A 203 16.15 2.25 -13.40
C PHE A 203 15.86 1.77 -11.97
N VAL A 204 14.68 1.20 -11.71
CA VAL A 204 14.28 0.70 -10.39
C VAL A 204 15.25 -0.38 -9.92
N THR A 205 15.89 -0.14 -8.78
CA THR A 205 16.83 -1.07 -8.14
C THR A 205 16.12 -1.97 -7.12
N ASP A 206 15.08 -1.44 -6.46
CA ASP A 206 14.21 -2.18 -5.55
C ASP A 206 12.80 -2.29 -6.17
N GLN A 207 12.47 -3.50 -6.65
CA GLN A 207 11.19 -3.79 -7.29
C GLN A 207 10.02 -3.92 -6.31
N GLU A 208 10.26 -4.11 -5.01
CA GLU A 208 9.21 -4.21 -4.01
C GLU A 208 8.70 -2.81 -3.64
N ARG A 209 9.64 -1.90 -3.36
CA ARG A 209 9.35 -0.49 -3.00
C ARG A 209 9.18 0.42 -4.22
N MET A 210 9.56 -0.05 -5.40
CA MET A 210 9.57 0.73 -6.65
C MET A 210 10.45 1.99 -6.54
N VAL A 211 11.65 1.85 -5.96
CA VAL A 211 12.60 2.95 -5.75
C VAL A 211 13.93 2.72 -6.47
N VAL A 212 14.66 3.82 -6.67
CA VAL A 212 16.01 3.84 -7.23
C VAL A 212 16.95 4.28 -6.12
N GLU A 213 17.78 3.36 -5.65
CA GLU A 213 18.71 3.58 -4.55
C GLU A 213 20.13 3.35 -5.04
N TYR A 214 20.99 4.34 -4.79
CA TYR A 214 22.41 4.25 -5.12
C TYR A 214 23.24 4.89 -4.00
N GLU A 215 24.34 4.23 -3.64
CA GLU A 215 25.30 4.75 -2.67
C GLU A 215 26.43 5.51 -3.38
N ASN A 216 26.91 6.60 -2.75
CA ASN A 216 28.10 7.36 -3.20
C ASN A 216 28.07 7.76 -4.69
N VAL A 217 26.92 8.24 -5.17
CA VAL A 217 26.76 8.61 -6.58
C VAL A 217 27.35 9.96 -6.94
N ARG A 218 27.69 10.10 -8.22
CA ARG A 218 28.00 11.41 -8.82
C ARG A 218 26.74 11.96 -9.49
N LEU A 219 26.44 13.23 -9.23
CA LEU A 219 25.31 13.93 -9.83
C LEU A 219 25.76 14.73 -11.06
N LEU A 220 25.17 14.44 -12.23
CA LEU A 220 25.33 15.25 -13.43
C LEU A 220 24.22 16.31 -13.49
N ILE A 221 24.58 17.57 -13.32
CA ILE A 221 23.66 18.71 -13.41
C ILE A 221 23.90 19.42 -14.74
N THR A 222 22.86 19.58 -15.54
CA THR A 222 22.89 20.27 -16.84
C THR A 222 21.65 21.14 -17.00
N ASP A 223 21.81 22.29 -17.65
CA ASP A 223 20.73 23.20 -18.02
C ASP A 223 20.12 22.89 -19.40
N LYS A 224 20.66 21.89 -20.11
CA LYS A 224 20.26 21.48 -21.47
C LYS A 224 19.61 20.12 -21.49
N LYS A 225 18.68 19.94 -22.44
CA LYS A 225 18.11 18.62 -22.76
C LYS A 225 19.15 17.75 -23.44
N ILE A 226 19.40 16.56 -22.90
CA ILE A 226 20.28 15.56 -23.50
C ILE A 226 19.43 14.69 -24.44
N ASN A 227 19.58 14.87 -25.74
CA ASN A 227 18.86 14.09 -26.76
C ASN A 227 19.76 13.04 -27.44
N VAL A 228 21.08 13.17 -27.29
CA VAL A 228 22.07 12.44 -28.09
C VAL A 228 23.11 11.83 -27.15
N ILE A 229 23.34 10.52 -27.27
CA ILE A 229 24.19 9.77 -26.33
C ILE A 229 25.66 10.21 -26.37
N GLN A 230 26.13 10.71 -27.52
CA GLN A 230 27.51 11.20 -27.71
C GLN A 230 27.89 12.30 -26.72
N GLU A 231 26.92 13.09 -26.23
CA GLU A 231 27.17 14.13 -25.22
C GLU A 231 27.44 13.54 -23.83
N LEU A 232 26.89 12.34 -23.55
CA LEU A 232 27.06 11.64 -22.27
C LEU A 232 28.31 10.75 -22.22
N VAL A 233 28.76 10.20 -23.35
CA VAL A 233 29.87 9.23 -23.40
C VAL A 233 31.13 9.71 -22.64
N PRO A 234 31.65 10.94 -22.85
CA PRO A 234 32.86 11.39 -22.17
C PRO A 234 32.70 11.51 -20.65
N VAL A 235 31.47 11.77 -20.18
CA VAL A 235 31.17 11.85 -18.74
C VAL A 235 31.08 10.43 -18.17
N LEU A 236 30.34 9.53 -18.82
CA LEU A 236 30.18 8.15 -18.39
C LEU A 236 31.52 7.42 -18.29
N GLU A 237 32.43 7.61 -19.25
CA GLU A 237 33.78 7.04 -19.21
C GLU A 237 34.61 7.50 -17.99
N LYS A 238 34.41 8.73 -17.53
CA LYS A 238 35.07 9.28 -16.33
C LYS A 238 34.45 8.80 -15.02
N VAL A 239 33.20 8.33 -15.05
CA VAL A 239 32.49 7.80 -13.88
C VAL A 239 32.71 6.29 -13.75
N ALA A 240 32.83 5.58 -14.87
CA ALA A 240 33.11 4.14 -14.90
C ALA A 240 34.56 3.78 -14.53
N ARG A 241 35.46 4.77 -14.49
CA ARG A 241 36.84 4.65 -13.98
C ARG A 241 36.92 5.16 -12.55
#